data_AF-A0A369SJ34-F1
#
_entry.id   AF-A0A369SJ34-F1
#
_cell.length_a   1.000
_cell.length_b   1.000
_cell.length_c   1.000
_cell.angle_alpha   90.00
_cell.angle_beta   90.00
_cell.angle_gamma   90.00
#
_symmetry.space_group_name_H-M   'P 1'
#
loop_
_entity.id
_entity.type
_entity.pdbx_description
1 polymer ?
#
loop_
_entity_poly.entity_id
_entity_poly.type
_entity_poly.pdbx_seq_one_letter_code
_entity_poly.pdbx_strand_id
1 'polypeptide(L)'
;MSEKESIIVQGAENIVEAINCNRTDIVRALLRQAKSIEEKEGDVHIVKEILNYGYKNQETSLILATKLDRIDCVRALLSAGANPCISNDEGKTAYQLCNGDSMKQVYITEFFQATAQSNIVRIQQLLDCGIPVNSSDGVVTNCRPIHWAASFANKETVATLLENGADINVQDQDGSTPLHDAIKRNSTEIIGVLLKYGARTDIKATSGSYEGKTAAILLEENNELQNKLLESTAGDSPTPDDELDRKTESSVCVTPTAVASREHYAGEKLQQETTLRFSNSSTNDLSISDVCNGASLSIANNMTASSSDANSDTIHYQASASAKLSEQIPHTNDVDSINENISQFSTEISLNDVGLDPRLDILWPPPQQISQLPGLPYIIKKELRIKISRSDQALIQRIYDIWRNQRHRFESLGYTLQLSLYSEYDHDHADMHNVITCVVNDSLVDMPQRYRISIRRNKLLIMSSDLSGMWYAVSTFFQLLQLFPDRALPQLQINDWPDILNRAVIVDVAHGVTPKMESLLELVDLLSFLKYNQLQLYLPAASVLQADDLHAIPYSS
;
A
#
# COMPACT_ATOMS: atom_id res chain seq x y z
N MET A 1 -32.10 -17.22 -28.16
CA MET A 1 -30.66 -17.07 -27.93
C MET A 1 -29.97 -18.35 -28.34
N SER A 2 -28.75 -18.27 -28.86
CA SER A 2 -27.85 -19.42 -28.98
C SER A 2 -27.34 -19.83 -27.59
N GLU A 3 -26.77 -21.03 -27.48
CA GLU A 3 -26.18 -21.51 -26.23
C GLU A 3 -24.98 -20.62 -25.82
N LYS A 4 -24.14 -20.24 -26.79
CA LYS A 4 -23.06 -19.23 -26.62
C LYS A 4 -23.60 -17.88 -26.12
N GLU A 5 -24.66 -17.33 -26.71
CA GLU A 5 -25.29 -16.08 -26.23
C GLU A 5 -25.75 -16.20 -24.77
N SER A 6 -26.30 -17.35 -24.38
CA SER A 6 -26.74 -17.59 -22.99
C SER A 6 -25.57 -17.64 -22.01
N ILE A 7 -24.43 -18.25 -22.41
CA ILE A 7 -23.19 -18.27 -21.62
C ILE A 7 -22.62 -16.85 -21.46
N ILE A 8 -22.62 -16.06 -22.54
CA ILE A 8 -22.13 -14.68 -22.51
C ILE A 8 -22.97 -13.81 -21.57
N VAL A 9 -24.29 -13.80 -21.75
CA VAL A 9 -25.20 -12.98 -20.92
C VAL A 9 -25.09 -13.38 -19.44
N GLN A 10 -25.10 -14.68 -19.13
CA GLN A 10 -25.01 -15.12 -17.73
C GLN A 10 -23.63 -14.83 -17.11
N GLY A 11 -22.54 -15.06 -17.86
CA GLY A 11 -21.18 -14.75 -17.39
C GLY A 11 -20.98 -13.25 -17.14
N ALA A 12 -21.57 -12.42 -17.99
CA ALA A 12 -21.62 -10.98 -17.87
C ALA A 12 -22.41 -10.54 -16.62
N GLU A 13 -23.66 -10.98 -16.46
CA GLU A 13 -24.50 -10.63 -15.29
C GLU A 13 -23.86 -11.05 -13.95
N ASN A 14 -23.23 -12.23 -13.90
CA ASN A 14 -22.50 -12.71 -12.71
C ASN A 14 -21.32 -11.79 -12.34
N ILE A 15 -20.61 -11.24 -13.33
CA ILE A 15 -19.52 -10.29 -13.11
C ILE A 15 -20.06 -8.96 -12.56
N VAL A 16 -21.19 -8.47 -13.06
CA VAL A 16 -21.86 -7.26 -12.56
C VAL A 16 -22.33 -7.42 -11.11
N GLU A 17 -22.93 -8.56 -10.75
CA GLU A 17 -23.31 -8.82 -9.36
C GLU A 17 -22.09 -8.85 -8.44
N ALA A 18 -21.00 -9.49 -8.85
CA ALA A 18 -19.74 -9.52 -8.09
C ALA A 18 -19.11 -8.12 -7.93
N ILE A 19 -19.19 -7.25 -8.94
CA ILE A 19 -18.71 -5.85 -8.88
C ILE A 19 -19.56 -5.01 -7.90
N ASN A 20 -20.89 -5.15 -7.95
CA ASN A 20 -21.80 -4.49 -7.02
C ASN A 20 -21.48 -4.87 -5.56
N CYS A 21 -21.28 -6.17 -5.31
CA CYS A 21 -20.87 -6.74 -4.03
C CYS A 21 -19.41 -6.43 -3.62
N ASN A 22 -18.61 -5.75 -4.47
CA ASN A 22 -17.18 -5.49 -4.28
C ASN A 22 -16.33 -6.77 -4.06
N ARG A 23 -16.70 -7.86 -4.73
CA ARG A 23 -16.05 -9.19 -4.60
C ARG A 23 -15.11 -9.46 -5.76
N THR A 24 -13.97 -8.75 -5.76
CA THR A 24 -12.91 -8.93 -6.78
C THR A 24 -12.37 -10.37 -6.83
N ASP A 25 -12.42 -11.11 -5.73
CA ASP A 25 -12.12 -12.54 -5.69
C ASP A 25 -13.08 -13.37 -6.58
N ILE A 26 -14.38 -13.08 -6.52
CA ILE A 26 -15.40 -13.70 -7.37
C ILE A 26 -15.24 -13.24 -8.82
N VAL A 27 -14.99 -11.95 -9.09
CA VAL A 27 -14.69 -11.45 -10.45
C VAL A 27 -13.50 -12.20 -11.07
N ARG A 28 -12.40 -12.36 -10.32
CA ARG A 28 -11.22 -13.12 -10.78
C ARG A 28 -11.51 -14.61 -10.97
N ALA A 29 -12.38 -15.21 -10.15
CA ALA A 29 -12.79 -16.60 -10.32
C ALA A 29 -13.64 -16.81 -11.59
N LEU A 30 -14.63 -15.94 -11.83
CA LEU A 30 -15.47 -15.95 -13.03
C LEU A 30 -14.64 -15.76 -14.31
N LEU A 31 -13.68 -14.84 -14.32
CA LEU A 31 -12.80 -14.62 -15.47
C LEU A 31 -11.87 -15.81 -15.75
N ARG A 32 -11.36 -16.50 -14.71
CA ARG A 32 -10.62 -17.76 -14.87
C ARG A 32 -11.51 -18.89 -15.41
N GLN A 33 -12.75 -18.98 -14.94
CA GLN A 33 -13.71 -19.97 -15.43
C GLN A 33 -14.06 -19.73 -16.90
N ALA A 34 -14.34 -18.48 -17.28
CA ALA A 34 -14.61 -18.10 -18.66
C ALA A 34 -13.42 -18.42 -19.59
N LYS A 35 -12.18 -18.13 -19.17
CA LYS A 35 -10.98 -18.54 -19.92
C LYS A 35 -10.84 -20.07 -20.04
N SER A 36 -11.19 -20.82 -18.99
CA SER A 36 -11.20 -22.29 -19.03
C SER A 36 -12.34 -22.89 -19.87
N ILE A 37 -13.32 -22.08 -20.30
CA ILE A 37 -14.32 -22.45 -21.32
C ILE A 37 -13.76 -22.11 -22.71
N GLU A 38 -13.18 -20.91 -22.87
CA GLU A 38 -12.44 -20.47 -24.07
C GLU A 38 -11.42 -21.52 -24.54
N GLU A 39 -10.61 -22.05 -23.61
CA GLU A 39 -9.60 -23.09 -23.82
C GLU A 39 -10.16 -24.48 -24.17
N LYS A 40 -11.45 -24.75 -23.91
CA LYS A 40 -12.10 -26.05 -24.18
C LYS A 40 -12.95 -26.05 -25.44
N GLU A 41 -13.65 -24.94 -25.70
CA GLU A 41 -14.51 -24.77 -26.88
C GLU A 41 -13.72 -24.25 -28.09
N GLY A 42 -12.53 -23.69 -27.88
CA GLY A 42 -11.65 -23.17 -28.94
C GLY A 42 -12.04 -21.78 -29.48
N ASP A 43 -13.09 -21.17 -28.92
CA ASP A 43 -13.59 -19.85 -29.30
C ASP A 43 -12.86 -18.75 -28.53
N VAL A 44 -11.77 -18.25 -29.13
CA VAL A 44 -10.80 -17.28 -28.57
C VAL A 44 -11.39 -15.86 -28.31
N HIS A 45 -12.72 -15.72 -28.34
CA HIS A 45 -13.44 -14.45 -28.19
C HIS A 45 -14.47 -14.44 -27.05
N ILE A 46 -14.85 -15.57 -26.46
CA ILE A 46 -15.86 -15.63 -25.39
C ILE A 46 -15.57 -14.68 -24.22
N VAL A 47 -14.35 -14.65 -23.69
CA VAL A 47 -13.98 -13.74 -22.57
C VAL A 47 -14.07 -12.27 -22.99
N LYS A 48 -13.72 -11.93 -24.24
CA LYS A 48 -13.82 -10.57 -24.77
C LYS A 48 -15.27 -10.15 -24.97
N GLU A 49 -16.13 -11.06 -25.43
CA GLU A 49 -17.56 -10.80 -25.60
C GLU A 49 -18.25 -10.61 -24.24
N ILE A 50 -17.90 -11.41 -23.22
CA ILE A 50 -18.37 -11.24 -21.83
C ILE A 50 -17.92 -9.90 -21.24
N LEU A 51 -16.63 -9.55 -21.35
CA LEU A 51 -16.07 -8.32 -20.75
C LEU A 51 -16.64 -7.04 -21.37
N ASN A 52 -16.92 -7.08 -22.67
CA ASN A 52 -17.40 -5.95 -23.46
C ASN A 52 -18.92 -5.95 -23.66
N TYR A 53 -19.65 -6.88 -23.03
CA TYR A 53 -21.10 -6.90 -23.03
C TYR A 53 -21.64 -5.63 -22.36
N GLY A 54 -22.53 -4.92 -23.06
CA GLY A 54 -23.23 -3.75 -22.56
C GLY A 54 -24.54 -4.16 -21.88
N TYR A 55 -24.71 -3.78 -20.62
CA TYR A 55 -25.97 -4.00 -19.89
C TYR A 55 -26.96 -2.85 -20.18
N LYS A 56 -27.87 -2.58 -19.24
CA LYS A 56 -28.78 -1.43 -19.29
C LYS A 56 -27.96 -0.13 -19.51
N ASN A 57 -28.38 0.66 -20.49
CA ASN A 57 -27.75 1.91 -20.93
C ASN A 57 -26.35 1.76 -21.57
N GLN A 58 -26.07 0.59 -22.17
CA GLN A 58 -24.80 0.22 -22.80
C GLN A 58 -23.56 0.29 -21.89
N GLU A 59 -23.74 0.42 -20.57
CA GLU A 59 -22.64 0.40 -19.62
C GLU A 59 -21.99 -0.99 -19.63
N THR A 60 -20.67 -1.05 -19.81
CA THR A 60 -19.90 -2.28 -19.71
C THR A 60 -19.53 -2.58 -18.26
N SER A 61 -19.07 -3.81 -17.99
CA SER A 61 -18.55 -4.23 -16.67
C SER A 61 -17.47 -3.27 -16.16
N LEU A 62 -16.65 -2.73 -17.07
CA LEU A 62 -15.58 -1.78 -16.77
C LEU A 62 -16.12 -0.39 -16.40
N ILE A 63 -17.11 0.13 -17.13
CA ILE A 63 -17.76 1.42 -16.80
C ILE A 63 -18.42 1.34 -15.41
N LEU A 64 -19.16 0.26 -15.13
CA LEU A 64 -19.83 0.07 -13.84
C LEU A 64 -18.81 0.00 -12.68
N ALA A 65 -17.73 -0.77 -12.84
CA ALA A 65 -16.68 -0.87 -11.84
C ALA A 65 -16.01 0.49 -11.56
N THR A 66 -15.84 1.34 -12.58
CA THR A 66 -15.27 2.68 -12.44
C THR A 66 -16.24 3.66 -11.79
N LYS A 67 -17.53 3.66 -12.18
CA LYS A 67 -18.58 4.48 -11.53
C LYS A 67 -18.75 4.16 -10.04
N LEU A 68 -18.54 2.90 -9.64
CA LEU A 68 -18.62 2.42 -8.26
C LEU A 68 -17.29 2.49 -7.49
N ASP A 69 -16.26 3.12 -8.04
CA ASP A 69 -14.90 3.27 -7.51
C ASP A 69 -14.22 1.94 -7.08
N ARG A 70 -14.49 0.86 -7.83
CA ARG A 70 -14.01 -0.50 -7.53
C ARG A 70 -12.62 -0.74 -8.12
N ILE A 71 -11.62 0.00 -7.62
CA ILE A 71 -10.21 0.00 -8.09
C ILE A 71 -9.68 -1.40 -8.43
N ASP A 72 -9.84 -2.38 -7.54
CA ASP A 72 -9.34 -3.74 -7.77
C ASP A 72 -10.15 -4.56 -8.78
N CYS A 73 -11.45 -4.28 -8.94
CA CYS A 73 -12.26 -4.84 -10.02
C CYS A 73 -11.87 -4.22 -11.37
N VAL A 74 -11.69 -2.90 -11.46
CA VAL A 74 -11.19 -2.21 -12.66
C VAL A 74 -9.84 -2.79 -13.10
N ARG A 75 -8.90 -2.93 -12.16
CA ARG A 75 -7.58 -3.57 -12.39
C ARG A 75 -7.72 -5.01 -12.88
N ALA A 76 -8.63 -5.81 -12.31
CA ALA A 76 -8.88 -7.19 -12.75
C ALA A 76 -9.47 -7.24 -14.17
N LEU A 77 -10.46 -6.41 -14.49
CA LEU A 77 -11.12 -6.35 -15.79
C LEU A 77 -10.16 -5.89 -16.91
N LEU A 78 -9.34 -4.86 -16.64
CA LEU A 78 -8.30 -4.40 -17.56
C LEU A 78 -7.28 -5.51 -17.83
N SER A 79 -6.77 -6.17 -16.78
CA SER A 79 -5.82 -7.30 -16.92
C SER A 79 -6.37 -8.52 -17.66
N ALA A 80 -7.70 -8.65 -17.77
CA ALA A 80 -8.38 -9.68 -18.53
C ALA A 80 -8.70 -9.26 -19.98
N GLY A 81 -8.32 -8.03 -20.39
CA GLY A 81 -8.48 -7.53 -21.75
C GLY A 81 -9.78 -6.78 -22.04
N ALA A 82 -10.48 -6.27 -21.01
CA ALA A 82 -11.65 -5.40 -21.21
C ALA A 82 -11.28 -4.17 -22.05
N ASN A 83 -12.15 -3.74 -22.97
CA ASN A 83 -11.91 -2.62 -23.87
C ASN A 83 -12.31 -1.29 -23.19
N PRO A 84 -11.36 -0.36 -22.91
CA PRO A 84 -11.66 0.90 -22.28
C PRO A 84 -12.30 1.93 -23.23
N CYS A 85 -12.19 1.75 -24.55
CA CYS A 85 -12.74 2.68 -25.56
C CYS A 85 -14.27 2.69 -25.61
N ILE A 86 -14.93 1.65 -25.09
CA ILE A 86 -16.38 1.53 -25.17
C ILE A 86 -16.99 2.62 -24.29
N SER A 87 -17.87 3.43 -24.87
CA SER A 87 -18.61 4.49 -24.19
C SER A 87 -20.01 4.03 -23.77
N ASN A 88 -20.56 4.66 -22.73
CA ASN A 88 -22.00 4.53 -22.43
C ASN A 88 -22.87 5.42 -23.34
N ASP A 89 -24.19 5.42 -23.11
CA ASP A 89 -25.15 6.28 -23.83
C ASP A 89 -24.86 7.81 -23.72
N GLU A 90 -24.03 8.26 -22.77
CA GLU A 90 -23.57 9.66 -22.68
C GLU A 90 -22.37 9.97 -23.62
N GLY A 91 -21.86 8.98 -24.34
CA GLY A 91 -20.66 9.09 -25.17
C GLY A 91 -19.34 9.10 -24.38
N LYS A 92 -19.37 8.79 -23.08
CA LYS A 92 -18.18 8.85 -22.19
C LYS A 92 -17.50 7.51 -22.05
N THR A 93 -16.16 7.49 -22.22
CA THR A 93 -15.32 6.31 -21.98
C THR A 93 -15.16 6.04 -20.48
N ALA A 94 -14.68 4.84 -20.11
CA ALA A 94 -14.48 4.49 -18.71
C ALA A 94 -13.44 5.42 -18.02
N TYR A 95 -12.40 5.85 -18.73
CA TYR A 95 -11.40 6.81 -18.20
C TYR A 95 -12.01 8.19 -17.92
N GLN A 96 -12.88 8.68 -18.80
CA GLN A 96 -13.56 9.97 -18.64
C GLN A 96 -14.56 10.00 -17.46
N LEU A 97 -14.91 8.83 -16.91
CA LEU A 97 -15.80 8.66 -15.75
C LEU A 97 -15.05 8.47 -14.42
N CYS A 98 -13.72 8.65 -14.40
CA CYS A 98 -12.90 8.51 -13.19
C CYS A 98 -13.09 9.68 -12.20
N ASN A 99 -13.74 9.41 -11.07
CA ASN A 99 -14.04 10.40 -10.02
C ASN A 99 -12.81 10.91 -9.22
N GLY A 100 -11.65 10.24 -9.34
CA GLY A 100 -10.45 10.60 -8.58
C GLY A 100 -9.16 10.06 -9.19
N ASP A 101 -8.03 10.66 -8.81
CA ASP A 101 -6.73 10.39 -9.46
C ASP A 101 -6.20 8.99 -9.17
N SER A 102 -6.51 8.40 -8.01
CA SER A 102 -6.23 6.99 -7.70
C SER A 102 -6.80 6.02 -8.72
N MET A 103 -8.00 6.31 -9.27
CA MET A 103 -8.63 5.50 -10.32
C MET A 103 -7.98 5.76 -11.68
N LYS A 104 -7.70 7.02 -12.03
CA LYS A 104 -6.95 7.37 -13.25
C LYS A 104 -5.59 6.66 -13.28
N GLN A 105 -4.92 6.53 -12.13
CA GLN A 105 -3.63 5.86 -12.05
C GLN A 105 -3.72 4.36 -12.38
N VAL A 106 -4.86 3.69 -12.19
CA VAL A 106 -5.04 2.29 -12.64
C VAL A 106 -4.96 2.18 -14.17
N TYR A 107 -5.64 3.09 -14.87
CA TYR A 107 -5.62 3.17 -16.33
C TYR A 107 -4.23 3.58 -16.86
N ILE A 108 -3.55 4.49 -16.17
CA ILE A 108 -2.18 4.88 -16.49
C ILE A 108 -1.21 3.71 -16.27
N THR A 109 -1.32 2.95 -15.18
CA THR A 109 -0.49 1.75 -14.94
C THR A 109 -0.71 0.68 -16.01
N GLU A 110 -1.96 0.44 -16.44
CA GLU A 110 -2.27 -0.45 -17.58
C GLU A 110 -1.60 0.04 -18.88
N PHE A 111 -1.55 1.36 -19.11
CA PHE A 111 -0.86 1.94 -20.27
C PHE A 111 0.67 1.79 -20.22
N PHE A 112 1.29 1.98 -19.06
CA PHE A 112 2.71 1.66 -18.84
C PHE A 112 3.00 0.17 -19.00
N GLN A 113 2.13 -0.72 -18.51
CA GLN A 113 2.27 -2.17 -18.69
C GLN A 113 2.14 -2.59 -20.16
N ALA A 114 1.15 -2.07 -20.89
CA ALA A 114 1.00 -2.30 -22.33
C ALA A 114 2.21 -1.80 -23.14
N THR A 115 2.80 -0.67 -22.71
CA THR A 115 4.03 -0.11 -23.26
C THR A 115 5.24 -1.03 -23.05
N ALA A 116 5.49 -1.49 -21.83
CA ALA A 116 6.58 -2.45 -21.56
C ALA A 116 6.40 -3.78 -22.33
N GLN A 117 5.16 -4.21 -22.57
CA GLN A 117 4.84 -5.40 -23.36
C GLN A 117 4.91 -5.18 -24.88
N SER A 118 5.22 -3.96 -25.36
CA SER A 118 5.18 -3.57 -26.79
C SER A 118 3.84 -3.85 -27.47
N ASN A 119 2.72 -3.82 -26.74
CA ASN A 119 1.40 -4.17 -27.26
C ASN A 119 0.75 -2.96 -27.94
N ILE A 120 1.21 -2.64 -29.16
CA ILE A 120 0.80 -1.47 -29.95
C ILE A 120 -0.73 -1.34 -30.08
N VAL A 121 -1.44 -2.44 -30.27
CA VAL A 121 -2.91 -2.45 -30.37
C VAL A 121 -3.57 -2.00 -29.05
N ARG A 122 -3.03 -2.45 -27.90
CA ARG A 122 -3.53 -2.04 -26.58
C ARG A 122 -3.13 -0.61 -26.24
N ILE A 123 -1.95 -0.17 -26.65
CA ILE A 123 -1.45 1.21 -26.50
C ILE A 123 -2.39 2.17 -27.25
N GLN A 124 -2.73 1.88 -28.51
CA GLN A 124 -3.67 2.72 -29.27
C GLN A 124 -5.07 2.73 -28.63
N GLN A 125 -5.62 1.59 -28.22
CA GLN A 125 -6.90 1.55 -27.48
C GLN A 125 -6.90 2.43 -26.20
N LEU A 126 -5.76 2.49 -25.50
CA LEU A 126 -5.66 3.28 -24.27
C LEU A 126 -5.56 4.78 -24.58
N LEU A 127 -4.91 5.17 -25.68
CA LEU A 127 -4.89 6.54 -26.20
C LEU A 127 -6.26 6.98 -26.74
N ASP A 128 -6.92 6.13 -27.54
CA ASP A 128 -8.25 6.36 -28.12
C ASP A 128 -9.33 6.52 -27.04
N CYS A 129 -9.15 5.89 -25.87
CA CYS A 129 -9.99 6.07 -24.68
C CYS A 129 -9.89 7.50 -24.07
N GLY A 130 -8.85 8.26 -24.41
CA GLY A 130 -8.58 9.62 -23.90
C GLY A 130 -7.53 9.68 -22.79
N ILE A 131 -6.68 8.66 -22.62
CA ILE A 131 -5.55 8.72 -21.68
C ILE A 131 -4.45 9.59 -22.30
N PRO A 132 -3.93 10.63 -21.60
CA PRO A 132 -2.92 11.50 -22.19
C PRO A 132 -1.57 10.78 -22.33
N VAL A 133 -1.00 10.81 -23.54
CA VAL A 133 0.27 10.15 -23.90
C VAL A 133 1.44 10.53 -22.98
N ASN A 134 1.43 11.74 -22.41
CA ASN A 134 2.44 12.27 -21.50
C ASN A 134 2.05 12.13 -20.00
N SER A 135 1.28 11.09 -19.63
CA SER A 135 0.98 10.70 -18.24
C SER A 135 2.24 10.29 -17.47
N SER A 136 2.28 10.50 -16.15
CA SER A 136 3.37 10.02 -15.28
C SER A 136 3.03 8.70 -14.57
N ASP A 137 4.01 7.81 -14.43
CA ASP A 137 3.87 6.53 -13.70
C ASP A 137 3.65 6.71 -12.18
N GLY A 138 4.14 7.80 -11.61
CA GLY A 138 3.87 8.26 -10.25
C GLY A 138 4.65 9.53 -9.90
N VAL A 139 4.65 9.89 -8.61
CA VAL A 139 5.40 11.05 -8.08
C VAL A 139 6.87 10.71 -7.78
N VAL A 140 7.20 9.42 -7.61
CA VAL A 140 8.54 8.96 -7.18
C VAL A 140 9.53 8.91 -8.34
N THR A 141 9.12 8.33 -9.47
CA THR A 141 9.93 8.18 -10.69
C THR A 141 9.61 9.24 -11.73
N ASN A 142 8.35 9.69 -11.80
CA ASN A 142 7.88 10.72 -12.75
C ASN A 142 8.21 10.37 -14.22
N CYS A 143 8.36 9.09 -14.55
CA CYS A 143 8.68 8.65 -15.89
C CYS A 143 7.46 8.81 -16.81
N ARG A 144 7.72 9.05 -18.10
CA ARG A 144 6.68 9.04 -19.16
C ARG A 144 6.69 7.70 -19.90
N PRO A 145 5.61 7.32 -20.60
CA PRO A 145 5.54 6.05 -21.32
C PRO A 145 6.70 5.86 -22.31
N ILE A 146 7.19 6.95 -22.90
CA ILE A 146 8.36 6.94 -23.77
C ILE A 146 9.68 6.54 -23.06
N HIS A 147 9.88 6.84 -21.77
CA HIS A 147 11.00 6.32 -20.96
C HIS A 147 10.88 4.79 -20.79
N TRP A 148 9.68 4.31 -20.45
CA TRP A 148 9.41 2.86 -20.34
C TRP A 148 9.56 2.16 -21.70
N ALA A 149 9.16 2.80 -22.79
CA ALA A 149 9.35 2.28 -24.14
C ALA A 149 10.84 2.19 -24.50
N ALA A 150 11.62 3.23 -24.19
CA ALA A 150 13.07 3.24 -24.38
C ALA A 150 13.81 2.23 -23.49
N SER A 151 13.31 1.96 -22.28
CA SER A 151 13.89 0.99 -21.32
C SER A 151 13.52 -0.47 -21.62
N PHE A 152 12.29 -0.75 -22.08
CA PHE A 152 11.73 -2.11 -22.12
C PHE A 152 11.20 -2.57 -23.47
N ALA A 153 10.72 -1.67 -24.33
CA ALA A 153 9.91 -2.02 -25.51
C ALA A 153 10.73 -2.13 -26.82
N ASN A 154 10.01 -2.24 -27.94
CA ASN A 154 10.54 -2.26 -29.29
C ASN A 154 10.48 -0.87 -29.96
N LYS A 155 11.26 -0.68 -31.03
CA LYS A 155 11.35 0.58 -31.80
C LYS A 155 10.00 1.06 -32.36
N GLU A 156 9.12 0.14 -32.75
CA GLU A 156 7.78 0.43 -33.26
C GLU A 156 6.90 1.05 -32.16
N THR A 157 7.03 0.60 -30.91
CA THR A 157 6.31 1.17 -29.76
C THR A 157 6.76 2.61 -29.47
N VAL A 158 8.06 2.88 -29.61
CA VAL A 158 8.61 4.24 -29.47
C VAL A 158 8.10 5.14 -30.59
N ALA A 159 8.08 4.66 -31.84
CA ALA A 159 7.50 5.38 -32.97
C ALA A 159 6.00 5.69 -32.77
N THR A 160 5.17 4.70 -32.40
CA THR A 160 3.73 4.91 -32.15
C THR A 160 3.47 5.97 -31.06
N LEU A 161 4.26 5.98 -29.99
CA LEU A 161 4.13 7.00 -28.94
C LEU A 161 4.49 8.41 -29.44
N LEU A 162 5.55 8.53 -30.25
CA LEU A 162 5.97 9.80 -30.87
C LEU A 162 4.94 10.31 -31.88
N GLU A 163 4.38 9.42 -32.70
CA GLU A 163 3.31 9.71 -33.67
C GLU A 163 2.02 10.19 -32.97
N ASN A 164 1.75 9.67 -31.77
CA ASN A 164 0.66 10.13 -30.89
C ASN A 164 1.04 11.34 -30.00
N GLY A 165 2.20 11.97 -30.20
CA GLY A 165 2.58 13.23 -29.53
C GLY A 165 3.28 13.10 -28.17
N ALA A 166 3.97 11.99 -27.90
CA ALA A 166 4.87 11.88 -26.75
C ALA A 166 6.00 12.92 -26.83
N ASP A 167 6.31 13.58 -25.70
CA ASP A 167 7.45 14.50 -25.63
C ASP A 167 8.75 13.70 -25.61
N ILE A 168 9.52 13.82 -26.69
CA ILE A 168 10.80 13.11 -26.90
C ILE A 168 11.92 13.59 -25.97
N ASN A 169 11.78 14.78 -25.39
CA ASN A 169 12.79 15.43 -24.56
C ASN A 169 12.38 15.56 -23.08
N VAL A 170 11.24 14.99 -22.70
CA VAL A 170 10.75 15.02 -21.31
C VAL A 170 11.74 14.35 -20.37
N GLN A 171 11.89 14.95 -19.18
CA GLN A 171 12.78 14.45 -18.13
C GLN A 171 11.99 13.68 -17.06
N ASP A 172 12.60 12.61 -16.53
CA ASP A 172 12.12 11.89 -15.34
C ASP A 172 12.52 12.64 -14.04
N GLN A 173 12.30 12.00 -12.87
CA GLN A 173 12.65 12.58 -11.59
C GLN A 173 14.17 12.74 -11.36
N ASP A 174 15.01 11.98 -12.07
CA ASP A 174 16.47 12.08 -12.05
C ASP A 174 17.02 13.05 -13.13
N GLY A 175 16.15 13.65 -13.94
CA GLY A 175 16.53 14.49 -15.07
C GLY A 175 16.91 13.71 -16.34
N SER A 176 16.79 12.38 -16.32
CA SER A 176 17.08 11.51 -17.48
C SER A 176 16.02 11.69 -18.55
N THR A 177 16.42 11.64 -19.82
CA THR A 177 15.49 11.63 -20.98
C THR A 177 15.38 10.21 -21.56
N PRO A 178 14.36 9.89 -22.38
CA PRO A 178 14.24 8.58 -23.03
C PRO A 178 15.48 8.17 -23.86
N LEU A 179 16.27 9.14 -24.33
CA LEU A 179 17.53 8.87 -25.02
C LEU A 179 18.61 8.32 -24.06
N HIS A 180 18.65 8.75 -22.79
CA HIS A 180 19.56 8.20 -21.78
C HIS A 180 19.21 6.72 -21.49
N ASP A 181 17.92 6.38 -21.39
CA ASP A 181 17.43 5.00 -21.23
C ASP A 181 17.74 4.12 -22.44
N ALA A 182 17.55 4.64 -23.66
CA ALA A 182 17.87 3.91 -24.89
C ALA A 182 19.37 3.57 -24.99
N ILE A 183 20.25 4.49 -24.55
CA ILE A 183 21.69 4.27 -24.45
C ILE A 183 22.02 3.22 -23.37
N LYS A 184 21.38 3.29 -22.20
CA LYS A 184 21.49 2.27 -21.12
C LYS A 184 21.10 0.87 -21.59
N ARG A 185 20.01 0.76 -22.35
CA ARG A 185 19.53 -0.49 -22.98
C ARG A 185 20.45 -0.97 -24.10
N ASN A 186 21.43 -0.15 -24.52
CA ASN A 186 22.37 -0.43 -25.59
C ASN A 186 21.64 -0.75 -26.93
N SER A 187 20.48 -0.12 -27.17
CA SER A 187 19.56 -0.43 -28.26
C SER A 187 19.69 0.58 -29.40
N THR A 188 20.54 0.25 -30.38
CA THR A 188 20.83 1.13 -31.54
C THR A 188 19.59 1.49 -32.35
N GLU A 189 18.62 0.58 -32.48
CA GLU A 189 17.38 0.85 -33.20
C GLU A 189 16.51 1.92 -32.52
N ILE A 190 16.38 1.86 -31.19
CA ILE A 190 15.62 2.84 -30.42
C ILE A 190 16.34 4.19 -30.41
N ILE A 191 17.67 4.18 -30.22
CA ILE A 191 18.50 5.38 -30.33
C ILE A 191 18.33 6.02 -31.71
N GLY A 192 18.35 5.22 -32.79
CA GLY A 192 18.16 5.67 -34.17
C GLY A 192 16.78 6.28 -34.41
N VAL A 193 15.70 5.66 -33.90
CA VAL A 193 14.34 6.25 -33.97
C VAL A 193 14.26 7.57 -33.19
N LEU A 194 14.77 7.61 -31.96
CA LEU A 194 14.76 8.83 -31.15
C LEU A 194 15.55 9.97 -31.82
N LEU A 195 16.74 9.71 -32.35
CA LEU A 195 17.53 10.70 -33.07
C LEU A 195 16.85 11.15 -34.38
N LYS A 196 16.22 10.22 -35.14
CA LYS A 196 15.45 10.53 -36.36
C LYS A 196 14.24 11.44 -36.07
N TYR A 197 13.60 11.29 -34.92
CA TYR A 197 12.51 12.15 -34.45
C TYR A 197 13.00 13.42 -33.71
N GLY A 198 14.31 13.68 -33.64
CA GLY A 198 14.87 14.93 -33.10
C GLY A 198 15.13 14.96 -31.59
N ALA A 199 15.41 13.81 -30.97
CA ALA A 199 15.81 13.74 -29.57
C ALA A 199 17.09 14.55 -29.29
N ARG A 200 17.08 15.35 -28.23
CA ARG A 200 18.20 16.21 -27.84
C ARG A 200 19.30 15.42 -27.12
N THR A 201 20.51 15.52 -27.64
CA THR A 201 21.72 14.89 -27.08
C THR A 201 22.43 15.76 -26.03
N ASP A 202 22.01 17.02 -25.85
CA ASP A 202 22.65 18.04 -25.01
C ASP A 202 22.01 18.22 -23.62
N ILE A 203 20.86 17.60 -23.37
CA ILE A 203 20.19 17.60 -22.07
C ILE A 203 21.04 16.80 -21.07
N LYS A 204 21.18 17.32 -19.85
CA LYS A 204 21.87 16.67 -18.73
C LYS A 204 20.88 16.08 -17.73
N ALA A 205 21.18 14.89 -17.22
CA ALA A 205 20.53 14.38 -16.02
C ALA A 205 21.00 15.15 -14.76
N THR A 206 20.10 15.31 -13.81
CA THR A 206 20.31 16.10 -12.59
C THR A 206 20.72 15.25 -11.39
N SER A 207 20.46 13.95 -11.41
CA SER A 207 20.84 12.99 -10.37
C SER A 207 20.89 11.56 -10.97
N GLY A 208 20.85 10.53 -10.12
CA GLY A 208 20.80 9.14 -10.54
C GLY A 208 22.08 8.64 -11.22
N SER A 209 21.94 7.63 -12.08
CA SER A 209 23.09 6.98 -12.74
C SER A 209 23.80 7.85 -13.79
N TYR A 210 23.26 9.03 -14.13
CA TYR A 210 23.73 9.89 -15.22
C TYR A 210 24.08 11.31 -14.77
N GLU A 211 24.13 11.57 -13.46
CA GLU A 211 24.33 12.90 -12.87
C GLU A 211 25.38 13.75 -13.61
N GLY A 212 24.95 14.89 -14.16
CA GLY A 212 25.79 15.86 -14.86
C GLY A 212 26.26 15.45 -16.27
N LYS A 213 26.07 14.20 -16.69
CA LYS A 213 26.34 13.70 -18.05
C LYS A 213 25.19 14.05 -19.01
N THR A 214 25.51 14.06 -20.30
CA THR A 214 24.52 14.15 -21.39
C THR A 214 24.46 12.83 -22.17
N ALA A 215 23.39 12.63 -22.93
CA ALA A 215 23.28 11.53 -23.88
C ALA A 215 24.43 11.51 -24.92
N ALA A 216 24.97 12.67 -25.33
CA ALA A 216 26.17 12.73 -26.17
C ALA A 216 27.40 12.09 -25.48
N ILE A 217 27.68 12.48 -24.23
CA ILE A 217 28.82 11.95 -23.46
C ILE A 217 28.67 10.44 -23.23
N LEU A 218 27.44 9.96 -22.96
CA LEU A 218 27.17 8.52 -22.77
C LEU A 218 27.35 7.70 -24.06
N LEU A 219 27.19 8.30 -25.24
CA LEU A 219 27.55 7.67 -26.51
C LEU A 219 29.07 7.68 -26.73
N GLU A 220 29.76 8.77 -26.42
CA GLU A 220 31.24 8.86 -26.52
C GLU A 220 31.96 7.89 -25.57
N GLU A 221 31.41 7.66 -24.37
CA GLU A 221 31.90 6.63 -23.44
C GLU A 221 31.71 5.19 -23.98
N ASN A 222 30.79 4.98 -24.94
CA ASN A 222 30.47 3.67 -25.52
C ASN A 222 30.79 3.61 -27.02
N ASN A 223 32.09 3.53 -27.33
CA ASN A 223 32.62 3.38 -28.69
C ASN A 223 31.96 2.24 -29.50
N GLU A 224 31.53 1.15 -28.85
CA GLU A 224 30.82 0.06 -29.52
C GLU A 224 29.41 0.47 -29.99
N LEU A 225 28.69 1.30 -29.22
CA LEU A 225 27.43 1.88 -29.67
C LEU A 225 27.63 2.86 -30.81
N GLN A 226 28.63 3.75 -30.73
CA GLN A 226 28.93 4.68 -31.82
C GLN A 226 29.24 3.93 -33.13
N ASN A 227 30.09 2.91 -33.09
CA ASN A 227 30.40 2.11 -34.28
C ASN A 227 29.14 1.41 -34.84
N LYS A 228 28.34 0.75 -34.01
CA LYS A 228 27.09 0.08 -34.45
C LYS A 228 26.04 1.07 -34.98
N LEU A 229 25.98 2.29 -34.44
CA LEU A 229 25.13 3.36 -34.97
C LEU A 229 25.63 3.85 -36.33
N LEU A 230 26.92 4.12 -36.48
CA LEU A 230 27.54 4.52 -37.75
C LEU A 230 27.36 3.46 -38.84
N GLU A 231 27.58 2.18 -38.51
CA GLU A 231 27.31 1.04 -39.38
C GLU A 231 25.82 0.96 -39.79
N SER A 232 24.89 1.18 -38.85
CA SER A 232 23.45 1.20 -39.17
C SER A 232 23.06 2.37 -40.10
N THR A 233 23.66 3.54 -39.93
CA THR A 233 23.43 4.69 -40.83
C THR A 233 24.09 4.55 -42.20
N ALA A 234 25.08 3.67 -42.34
CA ALA A 234 25.71 3.38 -43.64
C ALA A 234 24.88 2.43 -44.52
N GLY A 235 23.87 1.76 -43.95
CA GLY A 235 22.94 0.89 -44.69
C GLY A 235 21.88 1.68 -45.48
N ASP A 236 21.34 2.75 -44.90
CA ASP A 236 20.34 3.63 -45.54
C ASP A 236 21.04 4.75 -46.36
N SER A 237 21.77 4.36 -47.41
CA SER A 237 22.18 5.34 -48.43
C SER A 237 20.96 5.76 -49.25
N PRO A 238 20.55 7.04 -49.29
CA PRO A 238 19.39 7.46 -50.06
C PRO A 238 19.64 7.26 -51.56
N THR A 239 18.71 6.58 -52.23
CA THR A 239 18.72 6.48 -53.70
C THR A 239 18.39 7.84 -54.32
N PRO A 240 18.94 8.20 -55.51
CA PRO A 240 18.98 9.59 -55.97
C PRO A 240 17.65 10.19 -56.49
N ASP A 241 16.52 9.53 -56.25
CA ASP A 241 15.25 9.83 -56.94
C ASP A 241 14.31 10.78 -56.15
N ASP A 242 14.54 11.00 -54.86
CA ASP A 242 13.74 11.89 -54.00
C ASP A 242 14.19 13.38 -54.01
N GLU A 243 15.15 13.77 -54.86
CA GLU A 243 15.62 15.18 -54.95
C GLU A 243 14.74 16.08 -55.85
N LEU A 244 13.45 15.76 -55.97
CA LEU A 244 12.50 16.47 -56.84
C LEU A 244 11.21 16.92 -56.14
N ASP A 245 11.31 17.72 -55.06
CA ASP A 245 10.31 18.76 -54.72
C ASP A 245 10.76 19.70 -53.58
N ARG A 246 11.93 20.33 -53.73
CA ARG A 246 12.38 21.42 -52.83
C ARG A 246 12.87 22.66 -53.59
N LYS A 247 11.95 23.51 -54.11
CA LYS A 247 12.21 24.95 -54.41
C LYS A 247 10.98 25.80 -54.85
N THR A 248 9.98 25.96 -53.99
CA THR A 248 9.03 27.10 -53.95
C THR A 248 8.22 26.98 -52.65
N GLU A 249 7.93 27.99 -51.83
CA GLU A 249 8.28 29.42 -51.82
C GLU A 249 8.68 29.89 -50.40
N SER A 250 9.13 31.13 -50.26
CA SER A 250 9.59 31.71 -48.99
C SER A 250 8.49 32.47 -48.24
N SER A 251 8.49 32.33 -46.91
CA SER A 251 7.92 33.24 -45.90
C SER A 251 6.40 33.53 -45.90
N VAL A 252 5.77 33.40 -44.73
CA VAL A 252 5.20 34.52 -43.93
C VAL A 252 4.59 33.95 -42.64
N CYS A 253 4.74 34.66 -41.52
CA CYS A 253 4.09 34.30 -40.25
C CYS A 253 2.65 34.84 -40.20
N VAL A 254 1.67 33.99 -39.86
CA VAL A 254 0.32 34.43 -39.44
C VAL A 254 -0.13 33.58 -38.24
N THR A 255 -0.79 34.21 -37.28
CA THR A 255 -1.35 33.57 -36.07
C THR A 255 -2.75 33.00 -36.30
N PRO A 256 -3.18 31.98 -35.53
CA PRO A 256 -4.59 31.64 -35.43
C PRO A 256 -5.32 32.73 -34.62
N THR A 257 -6.10 33.57 -35.30
CA THR A 257 -6.96 34.58 -34.65
C THR A 257 -8.36 34.00 -34.42
N ALA A 258 -8.92 34.21 -33.24
CA ALA A 258 -10.18 33.60 -32.82
C ALA A 258 -11.44 34.36 -33.27
N VAL A 259 -12.47 33.61 -33.66
CA VAL A 259 -13.88 34.03 -33.68
C VAL A 259 -14.72 32.83 -33.23
N ALA A 260 -15.72 32.85 -32.33
CA ALA A 260 -16.10 33.67 -31.18
C ALA A 260 -17.65 33.67 -31.08
N SER A 261 -18.18 32.97 -30.07
CA SER A 261 -19.54 33.07 -29.51
C SER A 261 -19.40 32.48 -28.10
N ARG A 262 -19.45 33.22 -26.97
CA ARG A 262 -20.51 34.11 -26.42
C ARG A 262 -21.85 33.37 -26.34
N GLU A 263 -22.57 33.34 -25.21
CA GLU A 263 -22.54 34.19 -23.98
C GLU A 263 -22.52 33.28 -22.71
N HIS A 264 -22.52 33.70 -21.42
CA HIS A 264 -22.92 34.95 -20.76
C HIS A 264 -22.16 35.18 -19.40
N TYR A 265 -22.31 36.35 -18.77
CA TYR A 265 -21.55 36.85 -17.60
C TYR A 265 -22.04 36.44 -16.19
N ALA A 266 -21.10 36.21 -15.25
CA ALA A 266 -20.96 36.84 -13.90
C ALA A 266 -20.09 35.97 -12.94
N GLY A 267 -19.25 36.49 -12.02
CA GLY A 267 -18.75 37.87 -11.83
C GLY A 267 -18.04 38.08 -10.48
N GLU A 268 -16.85 38.72 -10.50
CA GLU A 268 -16.13 39.37 -9.37
C GLU A 268 -15.45 38.47 -8.30
N LYS A 269 -14.29 38.82 -7.67
CA LYS A 269 -13.36 39.97 -7.81
C LYS A 269 -11.95 39.64 -7.23
N LEU A 270 -10.91 40.34 -7.71
CA LEU A 270 -9.66 40.87 -7.06
C LEU A 270 -9.06 40.12 -5.85
N GLN A 271 -7.73 39.94 -5.68
CA GLN A 271 -6.55 40.83 -5.91
C GLN A 271 -5.29 39.91 -5.88
N GLN A 272 -4.18 40.03 -6.66
CA GLN A 272 -3.20 41.12 -6.85
C GLN A 272 -2.61 41.66 -5.51
N GLU A 273 -1.30 41.89 -5.33
CA GLU A 273 -0.22 42.10 -6.30
C GLU A 273 1.22 41.99 -5.69
N THR A 274 2.24 41.55 -6.47
CA THR A 274 3.69 41.88 -6.35
C THR A 274 4.48 41.60 -5.03
N THR A 275 5.83 41.65 -4.93
CA THR A 275 6.91 42.12 -5.84
C THR A 275 8.20 41.29 -5.71
N LEU A 276 9.06 41.33 -6.75
CA LEU A 276 10.45 40.83 -6.77
C LEU A 276 11.45 41.75 -6.03
N ARG A 277 12.57 41.19 -5.53
CA ARG A 277 13.97 41.72 -5.42
C ARG A 277 14.72 41.02 -4.25
N PHE A 278 16.05 40.85 -4.22
CA PHE A 278 17.12 41.16 -5.18
C PHE A 278 18.25 40.11 -5.04
N SER A 279 19.06 39.90 -6.07
CA SER A 279 20.30 39.11 -6.03
C SER A 279 21.48 39.88 -5.44
N ASN A 280 22.40 39.20 -4.76
CA ASN A 280 23.83 39.57 -4.70
C ASN A 280 24.70 38.35 -4.32
N SER A 281 26.02 38.45 -4.50
CA SER A 281 26.92 37.30 -4.69
C SER A 281 28.08 37.19 -3.69
N SER A 282 28.88 36.14 -3.91
CA SER A 282 30.34 35.99 -3.66
C SER A 282 30.86 35.55 -2.28
N THR A 283 31.71 34.51 -2.33
CA THR A 283 32.92 34.23 -1.51
C THR A 283 32.75 34.09 0.01
N ASN A 284 33.07 32.94 0.61
CA ASN A 284 34.43 32.38 0.66
C ASN A 284 34.48 30.84 0.71
N ASP A 285 35.55 30.27 0.17
CA ASP A 285 36.00 28.91 0.49
C ASP A 285 36.63 28.85 1.89
N LEU A 286 36.58 27.66 2.51
CA LEU A 286 37.76 26.99 3.08
C LEU A 286 37.44 25.52 3.40
N SER A 287 38.47 24.69 3.43
CA SER A 287 38.41 23.22 3.38
C SER A 287 38.86 22.56 4.70
N ILE A 288 39.12 21.24 4.67
CA ILE A 288 39.71 20.39 5.73
C ILE A 288 38.70 19.91 6.79
N SER A 289 38.61 18.63 7.19
CA SER A 289 38.75 17.30 6.53
C SER A 289 38.50 16.19 7.58
N ASP A 290 38.20 14.97 7.12
CA ASP A 290 38.67 13.70 7.69
C ASP A 290 38.24 13.17 9.08
N VAL A 291 37.76 11.90 9.02
CA VAL A 291 38.18 10.75 9.85
C VAL A 291 37.46 10.45 11.19
N CYS A 292 36.49 9.53 11.05
CA CYS A 292 36.30 8.29 11.83
C CYS A 292 35.61 8.25 13.20
N ASN A 293 34.79 7.19 13.35
CA ASN A 293 34.49 6.36 14.53
C ASN A 293 34.01 7.05 15.83
N GLY A 294 32.89 6.68 16.45
CA GLY A 294 32.23 5.38 16.44
C GLY A 294 31.87 4.95 17.87
N ALA A 295 30.58 4.68 18.08
CA ALA A 295 29.98 3.89 19.15
C ALA A 295 29.91 4.42 20.61
N SER A 296 28.88 3.89 21.29
CA SER A 296 28.72 3.72 22.75
C SER A 296 28.44 4.94 23.65
N LEU A 297 27.15 5.10 23.99
CA LEU A 297 26.59 4.82 25.33
C LEU A 297 27.61 4.87 26.51
N SER A 298 27.44 5.63 27.60
CA SER A 298 26.25 5.65 28.49
C SER A 298 26.52 6.46 29.79
N ILE A 299 25.44 6.92 30.44
CA ILE A 299 25.22 7.04 31.91
C ILE A 299 26.27 7.79 32.77
N ALA A 300 25.84 8.92 33.35
CA ALA A 300 26.13 9.30 34.74
C ALA A 300 24.95 10.12 35.31
N ASN A 301 24.62 9.93 36.59
CA ASN A 301 23.38 10.47 37.20
C ASN A 301 23.64 11.60 38.22
N ASN A 302 22.68 12.53 38.28
CA ASN A 302 22.18 13.26 39.46
C ASN A 302 23.10 14.04 40.43
N MET A 303 22.78 15.34 40.51
CA MET A 303 22.42 16.11 41.72
C MET A 303 23.36 16.19 42.95
N THR A 304 23.83 17.42 43.23
CA THR A 304 23.64 18.13 44.51
C THR A 304 23.12 19.54 44.17
N ALA A 305 22.07 20.11 44.79
CA ALA A 305 21.86 20.51 46.19
C ALA A 305 22.79 21.66 46.66
N SER A 306 22.35 22.74 47.32
CA SER A 306 20.99 23.26 47.65
C SER A 306 21.08 24.64 48.33
N SER A 307 19.98 25.42 48.42
CA SER A 307 19.78 26.66 49.23
C SER A 307 20.66 27.89 48.89
N SER A 308 20.23 29.16 49.02
CA SER A 308 18.90 29.81 49.25
C SER A 308 19.01 31.30 48.77
N ASP A 309 18.25 32.36 49.13
CA ASP A 309 17.26 32.65 50.19
C ASP A 309 16.44 33.94 49.91
N ALA A 310 15.51 34.27 50.83
CA ALA A 310 14.98 35.59 51.20
C ALA A 310 14.20 36.51 50.21
N ASN A 311 12.87 36.55 50.44
CA ASN A 311 11.99 37.74 50.60
C ASN A 311 11.73 38.70 49.41
N SER A 312 10.51 39.18 49.15
CA SER A 312 9.14 38.91 49.69
C SER A 312 8.08 39.41 48.65
N ASP A 313 6.79 39.75 48.86
CA ASP A 313 5.95 40.07 50.04
C ASP A 313 4.42 40.05 49.69
N THR A 314 3.56 40.37 50.67
CA THR A 314 2.13 40.74 50.57
C THR A 314 1.10 39.63 50.28
N ILE A 315 -0.12 39.80 50.84
CA ILE A 315 -1.19 38.77 51.03
C ILE A 315 -2.56 39.38 50.66
N HIS A 316 -3.48 38.62 50.03
CA HIS A 316 -4.92 38.55 50.45
C HIS A 316 -5.82 37.53 49.68
N TYR A 317 -6.32 36.54 50.42
CA TYR A 317 -7.65 35.87 50.40
C TYR A 317 -8.47 35.53 49.11
N GLN A 318 -8.55 34.22 48.85
CA GLN A 318 -9.75 33.36 48.68
C GLN A 318 -11.00 33.75 47.83
N ALA A 319 -11.21 32.99 46.75
CA ALA A 319 -12.38 32.12 46.43
C ALA A 319 -13.84 32.65 46.33
N SER A 320 -14.40 32.62 45.12
CA SER A 320 -15.75 32.13 44.71
C SER A 320 -15.93 32.36 43.19
N ALA A 321 -16.56 31.54 42.32
CA ALA A 321 -17.61 30.51 42.39
C ALA A 321 -19.07 30.99 42.31
N SER A 322 -19.64 31.14 41.09
CA SER A 322 -20.96 30.58 40.68
C SER A 322 -21.50 31.00 39.29
N ALA A 323 -21.75 29.98 38.44
CA ALA A 323 -22.88 29.77 37.51
C ALA A 323 -23.56 30.92 36.71
N LYS A 324 -23.70 30.71 35.37
CA LYS A 324 -24.98 30.24 34.75
C LYS A 324 -24.78 29.70 33.31
N LEU A 325 -25.84 29.12 32.73
CA LEU A 325 -25.84 28.22 31.56
C LEU A 325 -26.22 28.87 30.21
N SER A 326 -26.13 28.04 29.14
CA SER A 326 -26.50 28.23 27.72
C SER A 326 -25.51 29.08 26.88
N GLU A 327 -25.08 28.66 25.68
CA GLU A 327 -25.44 27.47 24.87
C GLU A 327 -24.31 27.06 23.89
N GLN A 328 -24.50 25.97 23.13
CA GLN A 328 -23.62 25.39 22.06
C GLN A 328 -22.54 24.35 22.48
N ILE A 329 -22.27 23.41 21.54
CA ILE A 329 -21.61 22.08 21.68
C ILE A 329 -21.12 21.67 20.27
N PRO A 330 -19.98 20.94 20.04
CA PRO A 330 -18.71 20.82 20.78
C PRO A 330 -17.47 20.99 19.85
N HIS A 331 -16.25 20.67 20.30
CA HIS A 331 -15.42 19.55 19.78
C HIS A 331 -14.00 19.52 20.41
N THR A 332 -13.34 18.35 20.34
CA THR A 332 -11.94 18.04 20.68
C THR A 332 -11.45 18.37 22.11
N ASN A 333 -11.51 17.40 23.02
CA ASN A 333 -10.62 17.30 24.22
C ASN A 333 -10.13 15.85 24.48
N ASP A 334 -10.60 14.88 23.70
CA ASP A 334 -10.72 13.46 24.03
C ASP A 334 -9.37 12.70 23.98
N VAL A 335 -8.31 13.31 23.43
CA VAL A 335 -7.01 12.67 23.16
C VAL A 335 -6.03 12.88 24.31
N ASP A 336 -5.98 14.08 24.88
CA ASP A 336 -4.91 14.48 25.80
C ASP A 336 -5.09 13.85 27.19
N SER A 337 -6.34 13.76 27.69
CA SER A 337 -6.65 13.08 28.96
C SER A 337 -6.31 11.57 28.93
N ILE A 338 -6.34 10.94 27.76
CA ILE A 338 -5.88 9.56 27.57
C ILE A 338 -4.35 9.49 27.55
N ASN A 339 -3.69 10.45 26.88
CA ASN A 339 -2.23 10.52 26.87
C ASN A 339 -1.62 10.78 28.26
N GLU A 340 -2.22 11.60 29.11
CA GLU A 340 -1.80 11.74 30.52
C GLU A 340 -1.95 10.42 31.31
N ASN A 341 -3.02 9.66 31.05
CA ASN A 341 -3.23 8.33 31.65
C ASN A 341 -2.33 7.23 31.07
N ILE A 342 -1.63 7.49 29.96
CA ILE A 342 -0.61 6.61 29.37
C ILE A 342 0.80 7.03 29.82
N SER A 343 1.11 8.32 29.92
CA SER A 343 2.44 8.81 30.32
C SER A 343 2.82 8.39 31.75
N GLN A 344 1.84 8.31 32.66
CA GLN A 344 2.03 7.71 34.01
C GLN A 344 2.36 6.20 34.00
N PHE A 345 2.28 5.53 32.85
CA PHE A 345 2.67 4.14 32.66
C PHE A 345 3.97 4.00 31.84
N SER A 346 4.48 5.09 31.26
CA SER A 346 5.69 5.12 30.42
C SER A 346 7.00 5.29 31.20
N THR A 347 6.96 5.45 32.53
CA THR A 347 8.18 5.51 33.35
C THR A 347 8.92 4.17 33.30
N GLU A 348 10.14 4.15 32.74
CA GLU A 348 11.01 2.98 32.79
C GLU A 348 11.55 2.79 34.21
N ILE A 349 10.94 1.87 34.94
CA ILE A 349 11.31 1.55 36.32
C ILE A 349 12.46 0.55 36.30
N SER A 350 13.69 1.06 36.39
CA SER A 350 14.85 0.23 36.77
C SER A 350 14.69 -0.23 38.22
N LEU A 351 14.38 -1.52 38.42
CA LEU A 351 14.39 -2.18 39.72
C LEU A 351 15.14 -3.51 39.62
N ASN A 352 15.78 -3.87 40.73
CA ASN A 352 16.62 -5.06 40.86
C ASN A 352 15.83 -6.34 40.54
N ASP A 353 16.49 -7.31 39.89
CA ASP A 353 15.90 -8.61 39.56
C ASP A 353 15.33 -9.32 40.81
N VAL A 354 14.01 -9.33 40.91
CA VAL A 354 13.30 -10.42 41.57
C VAL A 354 13.36 -11.59 40.59
N GLY A 355 14.06 -12.67 40.98
CA GLY A 355 14.22 -13.85 40.13
C GLY A 355 12.88 -14.31 39.56
N LEU A 356 12.84 -14.47 38.24
CA LEU A 356 11.63 -14.76 37.47
C LEU A 356 10.94 -16.03 37.97
N ASP A 357 9.61 -16.02 38.08
CA ASP A 357 8.84 -17.24 38.38
C ASP A 357 9.09 -18.27 37.26
N PRO A 358 9.63 -19.47 37.56
CA PRO A 358 10.09 -20.43 36.54
C PRO A 358 8.96 -21.01 35.68
N ARG A 359 7.68 -20.69 35.99
CA ARG A 359 6.56 -20.95 35.09
C ARG A 359 6.60 -20.07 33.84
N LEU A 360 7.20 -18.89 33.90
CA LEU A 360 7.24 -17.91 32.81
C LEU A 360 8.23 -18.31 31.71
N ASP A 361 9.24 -19.12 32.02
CA ASP A 361 10.17 -19.74 31.05
C ASP A 361 9.46 -20.68 30.06
N ILE A 362 8.19 -21.05 30.34
CA ILE A 362 7.35 -21.94 29.53
C ILE A 362 6.48 -21.14 28.53
N LEU A 363 6.49 -19.80 28.57
CA LEU A 363 5.79 -18.96 27.59
C LEU A 363 6.36 -19.16 26.17
N TRP A 364 5.49 -19.45 25.19
CA TRP A 364 5.94 -19.83 23.85
C TRP A 364 5.07 -19.22 22.71
N PRO A 365 5.65 -18.51 21.73
CA PRO A 365 7.06 -18.14 21.63
C PRO A 365 7.52 -17.23 22.78
N PRO A 366 8.78 -17.37 23.24
CA PRO A 366 9.32 -16.58 24.33
C PRO A 366 9.28 -15.09 23.93
N PRO A 367 8.69 -14.21 24.76
CA PRO A 367 8.62 -12.79 24.45
C PRO A 367 9.96 -12.10 24.72
N GLN A 368 10.28 -11.07 23.92
CA GLN A 368 11.59 -10.40 23.93
C GLN A 368 12.03 -9.86 25.29
N GLN A 369 11.09 -9.36 26.09
CA GLN A 369 11.40 -8.81 27.40
C GLN A 369 10.28 -9.15 28.39
N ILE A 370 10.64 -9.87 29.46
CA ILE A 370 9.82 -10.03 30.66
C ILE A 370 10.57 -9.36 31.81
N SER A 371 9.87 -8.55 32.61
CA SER A 371 10.33 -8.19 33.96
C SER A 371 9.24 -8.48 34.99
N GLN A 372 9.65 -9.05 36.13
CA GLN A 372 8.77 -9.33 37.26
C GLN A 372 8.93 -8.24 38.32
N LEU A 373 7.82 -7.58 38.64
CA LEU A 373 7.80 -6.45 39.55
C LEU A 373 7.53 -6.93 40.99
N PRO A 374 8.24 -6.41 42.00
CA PRO A 374 8.01 -6.79 43.39
C PRO A 374 6.63 -6.35 43.90
N GLY A 375 5.82 -7.30 44.37
CA GLY A 375 4.57 -7.02 45.05
C GLY A 375 3.61 -8.20 45.11
N LEU A 376 2.42 -7.98 45.70
CA LEU A 376 1.36 -9.00 45.74
C LEU A 376 0.78 -9.27 44.34
N PRO A 377 0.35 -10.50 44.03
CA PRO A 377 -0.20 -10.87 42.73
C PRO A 377 -1.56 -10.21 42.44
N TYR A 378 -1.89 -10.11 41.15
CA TYR A 378 -3.19 -9.71 40.63
C TYR A 378 -4.12 -10.94 40.59
N ILE A 379 -5.16 -10.94 41.42
CA ILE A 379 -6.09 -12.07 41.57
C ILE A 379 -7.25 -11.94 40.59
N ILE A 380 -7.32 -12.81 39.59
CA ILE A 380 -8.27 -12.71 38.47
C ILE A 380 -9.62 -13.39 38.78
N LYS A 381 -10.69 -12.58 38.75
CA LYS A 381 -12.10 -13.05 38.82
C LYS A 381 -12.44 -14.06 37.70
N LYS A 382 -13.49 -14.87 37.89
CA LYS A 382 -14.05 -15.72 36.82
C LYS A 382 -14.57 -14.90 35.63
N GLU A 383 -15.11 -13.72 35.91
CA GLU A 383 -15.65 -12.78 34.94
C GLU A 383 -14.54 -11.81 34.50
N LEU A 384 -14.14 -11.90 33.23
CA LEU A 384 -13.11 -11.08 32.61
C LEU A 384 -13.77 -9.88 31.93
N ARG A 385 -13.81 -8.75 32.63
CA ARG A 385 -14.35 -7.49 32.11
C ARG A 385 -13.29 -6.75 31.31
N ILE A 386 -13.48 -6.68 30.01
CA ILE A 386 -12.57 -6.09 29.03
C ILE A 386 -13.18 -4.76 28.58
N LYS A 387 -12.43 -3.66 28.75
CA LYS A 387 -12.78 -2.33 28.26
C LYS A 387 -11.83 -1.93 27.13
N ILE A 388 -12.39 -1.68 25.95
CA ILE A 388 -11.64 -1.26 24.75
C ILE A 388 -11.69 0.27 24.65
N SER A 389 -10.52 0.91 24.61
CA SER A 389 -10.40 2.37 24.57
C SER A 389 -9.68 2.84 23.30
N ARG A 390 -10.44 3.33 22.32
CA ARG A 390 -9.99 4.09 21.13
C ARG A 390 -11.19 4.85 20.55
N SER A 391 -10.95 5.87 19.73
CA SER A 391 -11.97 6.74 19.12
C SER A 391 -12.57 6.22 17.80
N ASP A 392 -11.89 5.34 17.06
CA ASP A 392 -12.37 4.80 15.78
C ASP A 392 -13.26 3.56 15.97
N GLN A 393 -14.54 3.67 15.62
CA GLN A 393 -15.53 2.59 15.67
C GLN A 393 -15.16 1.38 14.82
N ALA A 394 -14.49 1.56 13.68
CA ALA A 394 -14.12 0.47 12.78
C ALA A 394 -13.02 -0.42 13.39
N LEU A 395 -11.98 0.19 13.96
CA LEU A 395 -10.95 -0.54 14.72
C LEU A 395 -11.52 -1.22 15.97
N ILE A 396 -12.45 -0.58 16.69
CA ILE A 396 -13.07 -1.17 17.89
C ILE A 396 -13.75 -2.50 17.56
N GLN A 397 -14.58 -2.58 16.51
CA GLN A 397 -15.26 -3.83 16.15
C GLN A 397 -14.27 -4.97 15.85
N ARG A 398 -13.15 -4.66 15.17
CA ARG A 398 -12.10 -5.65 14.89
C ARG A 398 -11.38 -6.14 16.16
N ILE A 399 -11.32 -5.33 17.22
CA ILE A 399 -10.82 -5.76 18.54
C ILE A 399 -11.86 -6.64 19.26
N TYR A 400 -13.16 -6.32 19.14
CA TYR A 400 -14.23 -7.21 19.64
C TYR A 400 -14.16 -8.60 18.97
N ASP A 401 -13.95 -8.66 17.66
CA ASP A 401 -13.84 -9.92 16.91
C ASP A 401 -12.62 -10.76 17.35
N ILE A 402 -11.46 -10.15 17.61
CA ILE A 402 -10.28 -10.83 18.16
C ILE A 402 -10.62 -11.59 19.46
N TRP A 403 -11.24 -10.90 20.42
CA TRP A 403 -11.64 -11.53 21.69
C TRP A 403 -12.79 -12.52 21.53
N ARG A 404 -13.74 -12.25 20.64
CA ARG A 404 -14.88 -13.13 20.35
C ARG A 404 -14.42 -14.46 19.75
N ASN A 405 -13.46 -14.44 18.83
CA ASN A 405 -12.93 -15.65 18.20
C ASN A 405 -12.21 -16.55 19.22
N GLN A 406 -11.42 -15.97 20.13
CA GLN A 406 -10.74 -16.74 21.19
C GLN A 406 -11.63 -17.12 22.38
N ARG A 407 -12.88 -16.64 22.44
CA ARG A 407 -13.80 -16.82 23.59
C ARG A 407 -13.90 -18.26 24.10
N HIS A 408 -14.02 -19.23 23.19
CA HIS A 408 -14.14 -20.65 23.52
C HIS A 408 -12.93 -21.18 24.32
N ARG A 409 -11.74 -20.61 24.12
CA ARG A 409 -10.50 -20.96 24.84
C ARG A 409 -10.55 -20.44 26.27
N PHE A 410 -10.97 -19.18 26.49
CA PHE A 410 -11.16 -18.63 27.84
C PHE A 410 -12.26 -19.36 28.63
N GLU A 411 -13.34 -19.75 27.95
CA GLU A 411 -14.44 -20.52 28.56
C GLU A 411 -14.01 -21.94 28.96
N SER A 412 -13.11 -22.60 28.22
CA SER A 412 -12.55 -23.91 28.61
C SER A 412 -11.63 -23.86 29.84
N LEU A 413 -11.05 -22.70 30.15
CA LEU A 413 -10.33 -22.45 31.42
C LEU A 413 -11.25 -22.00 32.57
N GLY A 414 -12.57 -21.94 32.36
CA GLY A 414 -13.53 -21.50 33.37
C GLY A 414 -13.48 -20.00 33.65
N TYR A 415 -13.37 -19.19 32.58
CA TYR A 415 -13.56 -17.74 32.59
C TYR A 415 -14.69 -17.32 31.64
N THR A 416 -15.46 -16.29 32.00
CA THR A 416 -16.49 -15.70 31.14
C THR A 416 -16.04 -14.33 30.63
N LEU A 417 -16.10 -14.10 29.32
CA LEU A 417 -15.74 -12.81 28.72
C LEU A 417 -16.91 -11.82 28.74
N GLN A 418 -16.67 -10.61 29.23
CA GLN A 418 -17.54 -9.44 29.06
C GLN A 418 -16.77 -8.35 28.32
N LEU A 419 -17.22 -8.00 27.12
CA LEU A 419 -16.58 -7.00 26.26
C LEU A 419 -17.40 -5.70 26.27
N SER A 420 -16.75 -4.59 26.60
CA SER A 420 -17.38 -3.28 26.78
C SER A 420 -16.55 -2.15 26.19
N LEU A 421 -17.21 -1.07 25.78
CA LEU A 421 -16.55 0.17 25.41
C LEU A 421 -16.02 0.86 26.66
N TYR A 422 -14.85 1.49 26.56
CA TYR A 422 -14.41 2.44 27.58
C TYR A 422 -15.28 3.70 27.50
N SER A 423 -15.92 4.08 28.60
CA SER A 423 -16.70 5.31 28.75
C SER A 423 -16.01 6.22 29.75
N GLU A 424 -15.93 7.51 29.48
CA GLU A 424 -15.35 8.47 30.43
C GLU A 424 -16.23 8.66 31.67
N TYR A 425 -17.50 8.26 31.62
CA TYR A 425 -18.44 8.31 32.73
C TYR A 425 -18.32 7.12 33.71
N ASP A 426 -17.39 6.17 33.49
CA ASP A 426 -17.13 5.02 34.36
C ASP A 426 -16.34 5.40 35.64
N HIS A 427 -16.79 6.45 36.33
CA HIS A 427 -16.18 6.97 37.57
C HIS A 427 -16.48 6.14 38.83
N ASP A 428 -16.98 4.90 38.69
CA ASP A 428 -17.14 3.94 39.77
C ASP A 428 -15.78 3.38 40.21
N HIS A 429 -15.03 4.20 40.95
CA HIS A 429 -13.72 3.91 41.52
C HIS A 429 -13.66 2.65 42.40
N ALA A 430 -14.82 2.11 42.81
CA ALA A 430 -14.93 0.84 43.52
C ALA A 430 -14.61 -0.39 42.65
N ASP A 431 -14.83 -0.33 41.33
CA ASP A 431 -14.97 -1.54 40.49
C ASP A 431 -13.97 -1.64 39.31
N MET A 432 -12.99 -0.73 39.23
CA MET A 432 -11.82 -0.87 38.36
C MET A 432 -10.99 -2.14 38.67
N HIS A 433 -11.10 -2.68 39.90
CA HIS A 433 -10.47 -3.93 40.28
C HIS A 433 -11.04 -5.11 39.46
N ASN A 434 -10.19 -5.74 38.65
CA ASN A 434 -10.55 -6.77 37.64
C ASN A 434 -11.17 -6.22 36.34
N VAL A 435 -10.80 -5.00 35.94
CA VAL A 435 -10.95 -4.54 34.55
C VAL A 435 -9.63 -4.75 33.79
N ILE A 436 -9.73 -5.40 32.64
CA ILE A 436 -8.68 -5.49 31.61
C ILE A 436 -8.88 -4.31 30.65
N THR A 437 -7.92 -3.39 30.58
CA THR A 437 -7.95 -2.29 29.62
C THR A 437 -7.22 -2.71 28.34
N CYS A 438 -7.87 -2.59 27.18
CA CYS A 438 -7.29 -2.88 25.87
C CYS A 438 -7.14 -1.61 25.04
N VAL A 439 -5.91 -1.31 24.64
CA VAL A 439 -5.54 -0.14 23.82
C VAL A 439 -4.82 -0.62 22.56
N VAL A 440 -5.24 -0.11 21.39
CA VAL A 440 -4.36 -0.09 20.21
C VAL A 440 -3.89 1.35 20.10
N ASN A 441 -2.57 1.60 20.20
CA ASN A 441 -2.01 2.95 20.17
C ASN A 441 -0.90 3.04 19.12
N ASP A 442 -1.09 3.92 18.15
CA ASP A 442 -0.17 4.13 17.04
C ASP A 442 1.13 4.82 17.51
N SER A 443 1.15 5.41 18.72
CA SER A 443 2.38 5.89 19.38
C SER A 443 3.30 4.75 19.88
N LEU A 444 2.98 3.47 19.64
CA LEU A 444 3.87 2.32 19.88
C LEU A 444 4.56 1.79 18.60
N VAL A 445 4.38 2.49 17.46
CA VAL A 445 4.73 2.03 16.10
C VAL A 445 6.24 2.03 15.79
N ASP A 446 7.13 2.31 16.76
CA ASP A 446 8.59 2.10 16.62
C ASP A 446 8.94 0.72 16.01
N MET A 447 8.11 -0.30 16.29
CA MET A 447 8.14 -1.60 15.63
C MET A 447 6.71 -2.06 15.32
N PRO A 448 6.43 -2.64 14.13
CA PRO A 448 5.12 -3.22 13.81
C PRO A 448 4.88 -4.52 14.59
N GLN A 449 3.61 -4.88 14.80
CA GLN A 449 3.18 -6.08 15.54
C GLN A 449 3.66 -6.12 17.01
N ARG A 450 4.16 -4.99 17.55
CA ARG A 450 4.64 -4.84 18.92
C ARG A 450 3.47 -4.81 19.90
N TYR A 451 3.63 -5.46 21.04
CA TYR A 451 2.65 -5.37 22.13
C TYR A 451 3.31 -5.29 23.51
N ARG A 452 2.53 -4.80 24.48
CA ARG A 452 2.90 -4.64 25.88
C ARG A 452 1.77 -5.13 26.78
N ILE A 453 2.06 -6.08 27.66
CA ILE A 453 1.15 -6.50 28.74
C ILE A 453 1.73 -5.99 30.05
N SER A 454 0.98 -5.18 30.80
CA SER A 454 1.36 -4.72 32.14
C SER A 454 0.32 -5.18 33.16
N ILE A 455 0.77 -6.03 34.09
CA ILE A 455 0.01 -6.55 35.22
C ILE A 455 0.54 -5.87 36.47
N ARG A 456 -0.23 -4.92 37.02
CA ARG A 456 0.04 -4.28 38.33
C ARG A 456 -1.09 -4.65 39.30
N ARG A 457 -0.84 -4.60 40.61
CA ARG A 457 -1.75 -5.08 41.69
C ARG A 457 -3.26 -4.77 41.49
N ASN A 458 -3.60 -3.60 40.92
CA ASN A 458 -4.99 -3.18 40.72
C ASN A 458 -5.38 -2.95 39.24
N LYS A 459 -4.47 -3.06 38.26
CA LYS A 459 -4.73 -2.74 36.85
C LYS A 459 -4.02 -3.73 35.93
N LEU A 460 -4.77 -4.31 34.98
CA LEU A 460 -4.23 -5.09 33.88
C LEU A 460 -4.45 -4.30 32.59
N LEU A 461 -3.36 -4.03 31.88
CA LEU A 461 -3.32 -3.20 30.67
C LEU A 461 -2.68 -3.98 29.54
N ILE A 462 -3.40 -4.14 28.43
CA ILE A 462 -2.92 -4.74 27.18
C ILE A 462 -2.86 -3.62 26.15
N MET A 463 -1.66 -3.33 25.65
CA MET A 463 -1.42 -2.34 24.59
C MET A 463 -0.79 -3.00 23.36
N SER A 464 -1.13 -2.53 22.16
CA SER A 464 -0.47 -2.95 20.92
C SER A 464 -0.30 -1.80 19.93
N SER A 465 0.64 -1.94 19.00
CA SER A 465 0.81 -1.03 17.85
C SER A 465 -0.33 -1.16 16.84
N ASP A 466 -0.85 -2.38 16.66
CA ASP A 466 -1.82 -2.72 15.62
C ASP A 466 -2.72 -3.91 16.05
N LEU A 467 -3.61 -4.33 15.15
CA LEU A 467 -4.52 -5.46 15.40
C LEU A 467 -3.80 -6.82 15.46
N SER A 468 -2.68 -6.99 14.76
CA SER A 468 -1.88 -8.23 14.80
C SER A 468 -1.18 -8.35 16.17
N GLY A 469 -0.56 -7.26 16.64
CA GLY A 469 -0.02 -7.18 18.00
C GLY A 469 -1.08 -7.42 19.08
N MET A 470 -2.32 -6.95 18.88
CA MET A 470 -3.44 -7.25 19.79
C MET A 470 -3.75 -8.75 19.83
N TRP A 471 -3.83 -9.43 18.67
CA TRP A 471 -4.03 -10.89 18.62
C TRP A 471 -2.93 -11.67 19.35
N TYR A 472 -1.66 -11.29 19.17
CA TYR A 472 -0.54 -11.91 19.89
C TYR A 472 -0.58 -11.63 21.39
N ALA A 473 -0.96 -10.42 21.80
CA ALA A 473 -1.09 -10.04 23.20
C ALA A 473 -2.18 -10.83 23.93
N VAL A 474 -3.36 -10.99 23.30
CA VAL A 474 -4.45 -11.83 23.85
C VAL A 474 -4.00 -13.30 23.92
N SER A 475 -3.27 -13.79 22.93
CA SER A 475 -2.74 -15.16 22.90
C SER A 475 -1.72 -15.43 24.01
N THR A 476 -0.78 -14.50 24.28
CA THR A 476 0.15 -14.62 25.42
C THR A 476 -0.56 -14.38 26.77
N PHE A 477 -1.57 -13.51 26.84
CA PHE A 477 -2.39 -13.38 28.05
C PHE A 477 -3.15 -14.68 28.37
N PHE A 478 -3.66 -15.38 27.36
CA PHE A 478 -4.25 -16.70 27.53
C PHE A 478 -3.24 -17.72 28.10
N GLN A 479 -2.00 -17.74 27.61
CA GLN A 479 -0.94 -18.61 28.17
C GLN A 479 -0.65 -18.29 29.65
N LEU A 480 -0.63 -17.01 30.05
CA LEU A 480 -0.50 -16.65 31.47
C LEU A 480 -1.65 -17.22 32.32
N LEU A 481 -2.89 -17.27 31.81
CA LEU A 481 -4.00 -17.91 32.52
C LEU A 481 -3.87 -19.45 32.62
N GLN A 482 -3.11 -20.08 31.72
CA GLN A 482 -2.80 -21.52 31.78
C GLN A 482 -1.68 -21.83 32.79
N LEU A 483 -0.66 -20.96 32.88
CA LEU A 483 0.49 -21.14 33.78
C LEU A 483 0.15 -20.83 35.25
N PHE A 484 -0.87 -20.02 35.50
CA PHE A 484 -1.30 -19.59 36.84
C PHE A 484 -2.77 -20.00 37.10
N PRO A 485 -3.05 -21.32 37.25
CA PRO A 485 -4.41 -21.84 37.48
C PRO A 485 -4.96 -21.48 38.88
N ASP A 486 -4.09 -21.05 39.79
CA ASP A 486 -4.38 -20.40 41.06
C ASP A 486 -4.97 -18.98 40.90
N ARG A 487 -5.01 -18.45 39.66
CA ARG A 487 -5.58 -17.15 39.27
C ARG A 487 -4.81 -15.95 39.82
N ALA A 488 -3.63 -16.18 40.39
CA ALA A 488 -2.80 -15.18 41.05
C ALA A 488 -1.61 -14.81 40.15
N LEU A 489 -1.83 -13.96 39.13
CA LEU A 489 -0.74 -13.53 38.25
C LEU A 489 0.26 -12.67 39.03
N PRO A 490 1.57 -12.94 38.98
CA PRO A 490 2.57 -12.02 39.52
C PRO A 490 2.50 -10.68 38.80
N GLN A 491 3.02 -9.63 39.44
CA GLN A 491 3.11 -8.34 38.76
C GLN A 491 4.22 -8.41 37.70
N LEU A 492 3.86 -8.10 36.47
CA LEU A 492 4.66 -8.37 35.28
C LEU A 492 4.60 -7.21 34.30
N GLN A 493 5.70 -7.00 33.59
CA GLN A 493 5.70 -6.23 32.36
C GLN A 493 6.33 -7.09 31.26
N ILE A 494 5.53 -7.43 30.25
CA ILE A 494 5.97 -8.13 29.05
C ILE A 494 5.96 -7.13 27.90
N ASN A 495 7.09 -6.94 27.22
CA ASN A 495 7.17 -6.32 25.90
C ASN A 495 7.57 -7.40 24.89
N ASP A 496 6.89 -7.47 23.76
CA ASP A 496 7.19 -8.44 22.70
C ASP A 496 6.99 -7.82 21.31
N TRP A 497 7.76 -8.33 20.34
CA TRP A 497 7.70 -7.98 18.92
C TRP A 497 8.34 -9.12 18.10
N PRO A 498 8.02 -9.25 16.80
CA PRO A 498 8.68 -10.23 15.94
C PRO A 498 10.10 -9.78 15.54
N ASP A 499 11.12 -10.59 15.86
CA ASP A 499 12.50 -10.38 15.36
C ASP A 499 12.62 -10.56 13.85
N ILE A 500 11.75 -11.43 13.30
CA ILE A 500 11.70 -11.78 11.88
C ILE A 500 10.32 -11.35 11.38
N LEU A 501 10.29 -10.46 10.40
CA LEU A 501 9.08 -9.86 9.83
C LEU A 501 7.99 -10.89 9.49
N ASN A 502 8.42 -12.03 8.95
CA ASN A 502 7.59 -13.19 8.63
C ASN A 502 8.02 -14.40 9.46
N ARG A 503 7.17 -14.82 10.40
CA ARG A 503 7.24 -16.13 11.04
C ARG A 503 6.46 -17.10 10.16
N ALA A 504 7.17 -17.77 9.26
CA ALA A 504 6.62 -18.68 8.27
C ALA A 504 6.80 -20.16 8.66
N VAL A 505 5.79 -21.00 8.39
CA VAL A 505 5.96 -22.47 8.33
C VAL A 505 5.79 -22.94 6.90
N ILE A 506 6.72 -23.78 6.44
CA ILE A 506 6.56 -24.58 5.22
C ILE A 506 6.07 -25.96 5.63
N VAL A 507 4.89 -26.37 5.15
CA VAL A 507 4.36 -27.72 5.32
C VAL A 507 4.59 -28.48 4.02
N ASP A 508 5.37 -29.56 4.08
CA ASP A 508 5.51 -30.49 2.96
C ASP A 508 4.23 -31.34 2.85
N VAL A 509 3.49 -31.16 1.75
CA VAL A 509 2.29 -31.92 1.39
C VAL A 509 2.57 -32.90 0.23
N ALA A 510 3.84 -33.02 -0.22
CA ALA A 510 4.22 -33.85 -1.37
C ALA A 510 4.34 -35.34 -1.05
N HIS A 511 4.65 -35.69 0.19
CA HIS A 511 5.03 -37.05 0.59
C HIS A 511 4.08 -37.68 1.63
N GLY A 512 2.85 -37.15 1.76
CA GLY A 512 1.90 -37.57 2.79
C GLY A 512 0.44 -37.60 2.33
N VAL A 513 -0.43 -38.11 3.20
CA VAL A 513 -1.89 -38.02 3.04
C VAL A 513 -2.29 -36.55 3.04
N THR A 514 -3.10 -36.12 2.07
CA THR A 514 -3.60 -34.75 2.01
C THR A 514 -4.37 -34.42 3.30
N PRO A 515 -4.01 -33.35 4.03
CA PRO A 515 -4.71 -33.00 5.26
C PRO A 515 -6.16 -32.64 4.95
N LYS A 516 -7.10 -33.15 5.75
CA LYS A 516 -8.49 -32.72 5.70
C LYS A 516 -8.57 -31.22 5.96
N MET A 517 -9.58 -30.56 5.37
CA MET A 517 -9.83 -29.14 5.61
C MET A 517 -9.94 -28.82 7.12
N GLU A 518 -10.60 -29.70 7.88
CA GLU A 518 -10.69 -29.65 9.36
C GLU A 518 -9.29 -29.57 10.00
N SER A 519 -8.42 -30.53 9.72
CA SER A 519 -7.06 -30.60 10.26
C SER A 519 -6.13 -29.48 9.78
N LEU A 520 -6.38 -28.93 8.58
CA LEU A 520 -5.65 -27.76 8.08
C LEU A 520 -6.10 -26.48 8.80
N LEU A 521 -7.39 -26.34 9.09
CA LEU A 521 -7.91 -25.23 9.90
C LEU A 521 -7.40 -25.32 11.34
N GLU A 522 -7.43 -26.51 11.96
CA GLU A 522 -6.82 -26.75 13.28
C GLU A 522 -5.32 -26.37 13.31
N LEU A 523 -4.57 -26.70 12.25
CA LEU A 523 -3.17 -26.31 12.11
C LEU A 523 -2.99 -24.78 12.00
N VAL A 524 -3.84 -24.08 11.23
CA VAL A 524 -3.83 -22.61 11.14
C VAL A 524 -4.20 -21.96 12.48
N ASP A 525 -5.17 -22.51 13.21
CA ASP A 525 -5.62 -22.06 14.54
C ASP A 525 -4.58 -22.27 15.66
N LEU A 526 -3.66 -23.23 15.45
CA LEU A 526 -2.50 -23.49 16.30
C LEU A 526 -1.32 -22.59 15.90
N LEU A 527 -0.98 -22.49 14.62
CA LEU A 527 0.14 -21.66 14.13
C LEU A 527 -0.10 -20.17 14.40
N SER A 528 -1.31 -19.66 14.19
CA SER A 528 -1.68 -18.27 14.49
C SER A 528 -1.67 -17.96 15.99
N PHE A 529 -1.92 -18.95 16.86
CA PHE A 529 -1.75 -18.84 18.31
C PHE A 529 -0.27 -18.85 18.71
N LEU A 530 0.57 -19.62 18.00
CA LEU A 530 2.02 -19.61 18.12
C LEU A 530 2.69 -18.39 17.43
N LYS A 531 1.93 -17.33 17.11
CA LYS A 531 2.40 -16.08 16.49
C LYS A 531 3.11 -16.28 15.13
N TYR A 532 2.77 -17.33 14.38
CA TYR A 532 3.16 -17.45 12.97
C TYR A 532 2.17 -16.66 12.11
N ASN A 533 2.68 -15.88 11.16
CA ASN A 533 1.89 -15.01 10.29
C ASN A 533 1.90 -15.44 8.80
N GLN A 534 2.63 -16.50 8.46
CA GLN A 534 2.65 -17.07 7.12
C GLN A 534 2.64 -18.61 7.14
N LEU A 535 1.80 -19.21 6.28
CA LEU A 535 1.80 -20.63 6.00
C LEU A 535 2.07 -20.82 4.52
N GLN A 536 3.07 -21.63 4.18
CA GLN A 536 3.39 -22.06 2.82
C GLN A 536 3.15 -23.56 2.72
N LEU A 537 2.45 -24.00 1.66
CA LEU A 537 2.24 -25.41 1.37
C LEU A 537 3.17 -25.79 0.23
N TYR A 538 4.14 -26.66 0.50
CA TYR A 538 5.01 -27.22 -0.53
C TYR A 538 4.31 -28.42 -1.18
N LEU A 539 4.14 -28.34 -2.49
CA LEU A 539 3.49 -29.34 -3.33
C LEU A 539 4.45 -29.72 -4.47
N PRO A 540 4.51 -30.99 -4.87
CA PRO A 540 5.48 -31.45 -5.86
C PRO A 540 4.99 -31.08 -7.25
N ALA A 541 5.88 -30.57 -8.10
CA ALA A 541 5.59 -30.28 -9.51
C ALA A 541 5.56 -31.57 -10.37
N ALA A 542 4.70 -32.52 -9.98
CA ALA A 542 4.66 -33.89 -10.52
C ALA A 542 3.28 -34.31 -11.08
N SER A 543 2.49 -33.33 -11.57
CA SER A 543 1.24 -33.58 -12.31
C SER A 543 0.92 -32.49 -13.36
N VAL A 544 1.94 -31.76 -13.84
CA VAL A 544 1.80 -30.65 -14.80
C VAL A 544 2.33 -31.02 -16.20
N LEU A 545 3.03 -32.15 -16.37
CA LEU A 545 3.60 -32.59 -17.65
C LEU A 545 3.44 -34.10 -17.92
N GLN A 546 2.19 -34.54 -18.12
CA GLN A 546 1.82 -35.58 -19.09
C GLN A 546 0.28 -35.64 -19.18
N ALA A 547 -0.27 -35.29 -20.34
CA ALA A 547 -1.72 -35.10 -20.53
C ALA A 547 -2.36 -36.16 -21.46
N ASP A 548 -1.60 -37.17 -21.89
CA ASP A 548 -2.00 -38.13 -22.93
C ASP A 548 -2.34 -39.55 -22.41
N ASP A 549 -1.83 -39.95 -21.24
CA ASP A 549 -1.96 -41.32 -20.70
C ASP A 549 -2.71 -41.37 -19.37
N LEU A 550 -4.05 -41.22 -19.41
CA LEU A 550 -4.90 -41.61 -18.28
C LEU A 550 -6.31 -42.11 -18.70
N HIS A 551 -6.33 -43.00 -19.68
CA HIS A 551 -7.50 -43.86 -19.90
C HIS A 551 -7.74 -44.78 -18.70
N ALA A 552 -9.00 -44.86 -18.26
CA ALA A 552 -9.59 -45.89 -17.40
C ALA A 552 -9.07 -46.04 -15.94
N ILE A 553 -9.69 -45.30 -15.03
CA ILE A 553 -10.19 -45.87 -13.77
C ILE A 553 -11.70 -45.57 -13.68
N PRO A 554 -12.59 -46.58 -13.50
CA PRO A 554 -14.02 -46.34 -13.37
C PRO A 554 -14.40 -45.87 -11.96
N TYR A 555 -15.37 -44.96 -11.86
CA TYR A 555 -16.04 -44.67 -10.59
C TYR A 555 -16.89 -45.85 -10.13
N SER A 556 -16.82 -46.21 -8.85
CA SER A 556 -17.76 -47.13 -8.20
C SER A 556 -18.05 -46.70 -6.76
N SER A 557 -19.33 -46.39 -6.49
CA SER A 557 -19.97 -46.16 -5.18
C SER A 557 -19.25 -45.23 -4.20
#